data_AF-A0A841HT31-F1
#
_entry.id   AF-A0A841HT31-F1
#
_cell.length_a   1.000
_cell.length_b   1.000
_cell.length_c   1.000
_cell.angle_alpha   90.00
_cell.angle_beta   90.00
_cell.angle_gamma   90.00
#
_symmetry.space_group_name_H-M   'P 1'
#
loop_
_entity.id
_entity.type
_entity.pdbx_description
1 polymer ?
#
loop_
_entity_poly.entity_id
_entity_poly.type
_entity_poly.pdbx_seq_one_letter_code
_entity_poly.pdbx_strand_id
1 'polypeptide(L)'
;MEAQEIIDAFRRQVAQLEAKGMTQVQVVALAAYLDALQKDAANSNEHRKREHEGLLAQYAAANEQSIEMFRAVLETGKTGLQTLLVINGGAVIALMGVMSNLATRSGGDLLARYLALPLLQFGIGVLCGAVGFAFRYFSQACYAAADEGEKNRYTTWGDWLRYTAIAVGISGYVLFGFALVNAYHGVLWSFTR
;
A
#
# COMPACT_ATOMS: atom_id res chain seq x y z
N MET A 1 15.25 -35.52 11.47
CA MET A 1 14.37 -36.35 12.32
C MET A 1 14.33 -35.78 13.73
N GLU A 2 13.17 -35.80 14.38
CA GLU A 2 13.09 -35.59 15.84
C GLU A 2 13.82 -36.74 16.56
N ALA A 3 14.35 -36.51 17.78
CA ALA A 3 15.07 -37.55 18.52
C ALA A 3 14.23 -38.82 18.73
N GLN A 4 12.90 -38.66 18.82
CA GLN A 4 11.94 -39.75 18.92
C GLN A 4 11.84 -40.58 17.64
N GLU A 5 11.86 -39.97 16.45
CA GLU A 5 11.81 -40.69 15.17
C GLU A 5 13.05 -41.58 14.97
N ILE A 6 14.22 -41.11 15.40
CA ILE A 6 15.48 -41.86 15.32
C ILE A 6 15.43 -43.08 16.25
N ILE A 7 14.92 -42.90 17.47
CA ILE A 7 14.77 -43.98 18.44
C ILE A 7 13.75 -45.02 17.94
N ASP A 8 12.65 -44.58 17.33
CA ASP A 8 11.64 -45.48 16.78
C ASP A 8 12.14 -46.24 15.54
N ALA A 9 12.89 -45.58 14.66
CA ALA A 9 13.54 -46.24 13.52
C ALA A 9 14.56 -47.30 13.98
N PHE A 10 15.35 -46.98 15.01
CA PHE A 10 16.30 -47.92 15.62
C PHE A 10 15.58 -49.13 16.22
N ARG A 11 14.52 -48.90 17.03
CA ARG A 11 13.72 -49.98 17.63
C ARG A 11 13.10 -50.91 16.58
N ARG A 12 12.60 -50.36 15.47
CA ARG A 12 12.04 -51.17 14.37
C ARG A 12 13.09 -52.04 13.70
N GLN A 13 14.31 -51.53 13.50
CA GLN A 13 15.38 -52.32 12.89
C GLN A 13 15.90 -53.41 13.82
N VAL A 14 16.02 -53.13 15.12
CA VAL A 14 16.36 -54.15 16.13
C VAL A 14 15.31 -55.26 16.16
N ALA A 15 14.02 -54.90 16.17
CA ALA A 15 12.92 -55.88 16.12
C ALA A 15 12.92 -56.71 14.82
N GLN A 16 13.32 -56.13 13.68
CA GLN A 16 13.47 -56.88 12.42
C GLN A 16 14.66 -57.85 12.44
N LEU A 17 15.74 -57.52 13.13
CA LEU A 17 16.90 -58.40 13.28
C LEU A 17 16.58 -59.58 14.21
N GLU A 18 15.84 -59.32 15.29
CA GLU A 18 15.32 -60.36 16.18
C GLU A 18 14.37 -61.31 15.45
N ALA A 19 13.45 -60.79 14.63
CA ALA A 19 12.53 -61.59 13.82
C ALA A 19 13.23 -62.48 12.77
N LYS A 20 14.46 -62.12 12.36
CA LYS A 20 15.31 -62.91 11.47
C LYS A 20 16.17 -63.95 12.21
N GLY A 21 15.98 -64.09 13.53
CA GLY A 21 16.71 -65.06 14.35
C GLY A 21 18.13 -64.64 14.72
N MET A 22 18.51 -63.38 14.48
CA MET A 22 19.82 -62.87 14.92
C MET A 22 19.75 -62.48 16.41
N THR A 23 20.48 -63.21 17.24
CA THR A 23 20.62 -62.97 18.69
C THR A 23 21.96 -62.34 19.09
N GLN A 24 22.87 -62.17 18.15
CA GLN A 24 24.17 -61.51 18.38
C GLN A 24 24.43 -60.45 17.31
N VAL A 25 24.83 -59.25 17.76
CA VAL A 25 25.24 -58.14 16.89
C VAL A 25 26.71 -57.83 17.19
N GLN A 26 27.53 -57.73 16.15
CA GLN A 26 28.92 -57.34 16.31
C GLN A 26 29.01 -55.86 16.71
N VAL A 27 29.77 -55.56 17.77
CA VAL A 27 29.97 -54.20 18.29
C VAL A 27 30.49 -53.25 17.19
N VAL A 28 31.37 -53.74 16.32
CA VAL A 28 31.92 -52.98 15.19
C VAL A 28 30.84 -52.60 14.17
N ALA A 29 29.92 -53.50 13.87
CA ALA A 29 28.82 -53.24 12.93
C ALA A 29 27.79 -52.27 13.53
N LEU A 30 27.53 -52.37 14.84
CA LEU A 30 26.66 -51.45 15.54
C LEU A 30 27.25 -50.04 15.60
N ALA A 31 28.55 -49.92 15.88
CA ALA A 31 29.25 -48.63 15.88
C ALA A 31 29.20 -47.96 14.49
N ALA A 32 29.48 -48.72 13.42
CA ALA A 32 29.39 -48.22 12.05
C ALA A 32 27.96 -47.78 11.67
N TYR A 33 26.93 -48.50 12.13
CA TYR A 33 25.54 -48.12 11.92
C TYR A 33 25.17 -46.83 12.67
N LEU A 34 25.59 -46.70 13.93
CA LEU A 34 25.35 -45.50 14.74
C LEU A 34 26.05 -44.26 14.14
N ASP A 35 27.27 -44.40 13.64
CA ASP A 35 27.99 -43.32 12.94
C ASP A 35 27.26 -42.89 11.65
N ALA A 36 26.77 -43.86 10.87
CA ALA A 36 25.98 -43.57 9.67
C ALA A 36 24.66 -42.86 10.01
N LEU A 37 23.96 -43.31 11.04
CA LEU A 37 22.70 -42.73 11.52
C LEU A 37 22.90 -41.31 12.05
N GLN A 38 23.99 -41.06 12.78
CA GLN A 38 24.34 -39.73 13.29
C GLN A 38 24.63 -38.75 12.14
N LYS A 39 25.36 -39.21 11.11
CA LYS A 39 25.68 -38.39 9.93
C LYS A 39 24.42 -38.03 9.12
N ASP A 40 23.50 -38.99 8.97
CA ASP A 40 22.24 -38.77 8.26
C ASP A 40 21.29 -37.84 9.04
N ALA A 41 21.22 -38.00 10.37
CA ALA A 41 20.47 -37.12 11.26
C ALA A 41 20.98 -35.67 11.25
N ALA A 42 22.31 -35.47 11.22
CA ALA A 42 22.93 -34.15 11.14
C ALA A 42 22.61 -33.45 9.81
N ASN A 43 22.76 -34.15 8.68
CA ASN A 43 22.43 -33.64 7.34
C ASN A 43 20.94 -33.26 7.21
N SER A 44 20.04 -34.10 7.75
CA SER A 44 18.59 -33.85 7.79
C SER A 44 18.23 -32.62 8.62
N ASN A 45 18.88 -32.41 9.78
CA ASN A 45 18.68 -31.22 10.61
C ASN A 45 19.19 -29.95 9.92
N GLU A 46 20.35 -30.01 9.29
CA GLU A 46 20.92 -28.86 8.59
C GLU A 46 20.06 -28.46 7.39
N HIS A 47 19.52 -29.42 6.63
CA HIS A 47 18.56 -29.14 5.55
C HIS A 47 17.30 -28.45 6.06
N ARG A 48 16.66 -28.97 7.11
CA ARG A 48 15.45 -28.35 7.69
C ARG A 48 15.73 -26.96 8.24
N LYS A 49 16.91 -26.74 8.82
CA LYS A 49 17.32 -25.42 9.31
C LYS A 49 17.49 -24.43 8.15
N ARG A 50 18.18 -24.81 7.07
CA ARG A 50 18.33 -23.97 5.87
C ARG A 50 16.99 -23.67 5.20
N GLU A 51 16.09 -24.65 5.15
CA GLU A 51 14.75 -24.48 4.60
C GLU A 51 13.92 -23.51 5.46
N HIS A 52 13.95 -23.67 6.78
CA HIS A 52 13.29 -22.75 7.71
C HIS A 52 13.87 -21.33 7.65
N GLU A 53 15.19 -21.19 7.61
CA GLU A 53 15.87 -19.90 7.42
C GLU A 53 15.49 -19.26 6.07
N GLY A 54 15.42 -20.06 5.00
CA GLY A 54 14.95 -19.63 3.68
C GLY A 54 13.50 -19.15 3.70
N LEU A 55 12.60 -19.88 4.38
CA LEU A 55 11.20 -19.48 4.56
C LEU A 55 11.09 -18.18 5.37
N LEU A 56 11.81 -18.06 6.49
CA LEU A 56 11.83 -16.84 7.31
C LEU A 56 12.33 -15.64 6.49
N ALA A 57 13.40 -15.83 5.72
CA ALA A 57 13.92 -14.79 4.83
C ALA A 57 12.91 -14.40 3.75
N GLN A 58 12.20 -15.38 3.17
CA GLN A 58 11.15 -15.12 2.20
C GLN A 58 9.96 -14.36 2.81
N TYR A 59 9.52 -14.73 4.03
CA TYR A 59 8.46 -14.01 4.75
C TYR A 59 8.89 -12.59 5.11
N ALA A 60 10.13 -12.39 5.56
CA ALA A 60 10.67 -11.07 5.86
C ALA A 60 10.71 -10.20 4.60
N ALA A 61 11.24 -10.73 3.49
CA ALA A 61 11.28 -10.02 2.22
C ALA A 61 9.89 -9.66 1.69
N ALA A 62 8.91 -10.58 1.77
CA ALA A 62 7.54 -10.32 1.35
C ALA A 62 6.85 -9.25 2.22
N ASN A 63 7.12 -9.23 3.53
CA ASN A 63 6.61 -8.22 4.44
C ASN A 63 7.22 -6.84 4.17
N GLU A 64 8.54 -6.76 4.00
CA GLU A 64 9.25 -5.53 3.63
C GLU A 64 8.73 -4.96 2.31
N GLN A 65 8.58 -5.81 1.28
CA GLN A 65 8.02 -5.42 0.01
C GLN A 65 6.59 -4.86 0.15
N SER A 66 5.75 -5.49 0.99
CA SER A 66 4.38 -5.03 1.23
C SER A 66 4.35 -3.66 1.91
N ILE A 67 5.22 -3.42 2.89
CA ILE A 67 5.36 -2.13 3.57
C ILE A 67 5.85 -1.05 2.59
N GLU A 68 6.85 -1.37 1.76
CA GLU A 68 7.40 -0.44 0.77
C GLU A 68 6.36 -0.07 -0.28
N MET A 69 5.65 -1.05 -0.84
CA MET A 69 4.57 -0.82 -1.79
C MET A 69 3.45 0.04 -1.19
N PHE A 70 3.08 -0.21 0.08
CA PHE A 70 2.09 0.61 0.77
C PHE A 70 2.56 2.06 0.93
N ARG A 71 3.81 2.27 1.35
CA ARG A 71 4.42 3.62 1.46
C ARG A 71 4.44 4.32 0.11
N ALA A 72 4.84 3.62 -0.96
CA ALA A 72 4.86 4.16 -2.31
C ALA A 72 3.47 4.65 -2.75
N VAL A 73 2.43 3.81 -2.60
CA VAL A 73 1.05 4.19 -2.93
C VAL A 73 0.58 5.39 -2.10
N LEU A 74 0.91 5.44 -0.82
CA LEU A 74 0.56 6.56 0.04
C LEU A 74 1.26 7.86 -0.41
N GLU A 75 2.54 7.82 -0.78
CA GLU A 75 3.27 9.00 -1.23
C GLU A 75 2.80 9.47 -2.60
N THR A 76 2.51 8.54 -3.53
CA THR A 76 1.91 8.87 -4.83
C THR A 76 0.55 9.55 -4.66
N GLY A 77 -0.31 9.03 -3.76
CA GLY A 77 -1.61 9.64 -3.48
C GLY A 77 -1.50 11.05 -2.88
N LYS A 78 -0.56 11.25 -1.94
CA LYS A 78 -0.25 12.57 -1.36
C LYS A 78 0.24 13.54 -2.43
N THR A 79 1.20 13.12 -3.25
CA THR A 79 1.71 13.92 -4.36
C THR A 79 0.57 14.31 -5.31
N GLY A 80 -0.30 13.36 -5.67
CA GLY A 80 -1.46 13.61 -6.52
C GLY A 80 -2.43 14.66 -5.96
N LEU A 81 -2.74 14.62 -4.67
CA LEU A 81 -3.60 15.64 -4.03
C LEU A 81 -2.88 17.00 -3.90
N GLN A 82 -1.57 17.00 -3.63
CA GLN A 82 -0.75 18.21 -3.60
C GLN A 82 -0.72 18.89 -4.98
N THR A 83 -0.51 18.12 -6.06
CA THR A 83 -0.59 18.65 -7.42
C THR A 83 -1.95 19.26 -7.69
N LEU A 84 -3.04 18.58 -7.32
CA LEU A 84 -4.41 19.11 -7.47
C LEU A 84 -4.59 20.46 -6.75
N LEU A 85 -4.08 20.60 -5.52
CA LEU A 85 -4.11 21.86 -4.77
C LEU A 85 -3.32 22.97 -5.46
N VAL A 86 -2.10 22.66 -5.92
CA VAL A 86 -1.20 23.64 -6.54
C VAL A 86 -1.77 24.15 -7.86
N ILE A 87 -2.25 23.26 -8.74
CA ILE A 87 -2.77 23.68 -10.05
C ILE A 87 -4.07 24.48 -9.92
N ASN A 88 -5.00 24.06 -9.06
CA ASN A 88 -6.24 24.78 -8.85
C ASN A 88 -6.00 26.09 -8.08
N GLY A 89 -5.18 26.06 -7.04
CA GLY A 89 -4.85 27.24 -6.25
C GLY A 89 -4.10 28.29 -7.08
N GLY A 90 -3.15 27.86 -7.91
CA GLY A 90 -2.47 28.73 -8.86
C GLY A 90 -3.44 29.38 -9.85
N ALA A 91 -4.40 28.61 -10.38
CA ALA A 91 -5.44 29.15 -11.27
C ALA A 91 -6.35 30.16 -10.56
N VAL A 92 -6.77 29.88 -9.32
CA VAL A 92 -7.55 30.82 -8.49
C VAL A 92 -6.80 32.13 -8.28
N ILE A 93 -5.53 32.07 -7.85
CA ILE A 93 -4.70 33.25 -7.61
C ILE A 93 -4.54 34.06 -8.90
N ALA A 94 -4.26 33.39 -10.03
CA ALA A 94 -4.11 34.05 -11.32
C ALA A 94 -5.41 34.75 -11.76
N LEU A 95 -6.55 34.06 -11.68
CA LEU A 95 -7.85 34.63 -12.05
C LEU A 95 -8.27 35.77 -11.10
N MET A 96 -8.02 35.65 -9.80
CA MET A 96 -8.25 36.76 -8.85
C MET A 96 -7.40 37.98 -9.19
N GLY A 97 -6.14 37.78 -9.58
CA GLY A 97 -5.27 38.86 -10.06
C GLY A 97 -5.84 39.56 -11.30
N VAL A 98 -6.32 38.78 -12.27
CA VAL A 98 -7.00 39.32 -13.46
C VAL A 98 -8.26 40.09 -13.07
N MET A 99 -9.11 39.52 -12.22
CA MET A 99 -10.34 40.18 -11.75
C MET A 99 -10.08 41.47 -11.00
N SER A 100 -9.04 41.51 -10.15
CA SER A 100 -8.63 42.72 -9.43
C SER A 100 -8.22 43.85 -10.38
N ASN A 101 -7.44 43.53 -11.42
CA ASN A 101 -7.09 44.50 -12.47
C ASN A 101 -8.33 44.97 -13.24
N LEU A 102 -9.23 44.05 -13.61
CA LEU A 102 -10.47 44.38 -14.35
C LEU A 102 -11.42 45.28 -13.54
N ALA A 103 -11.49 45.12 -12.22
CA ALA A 103 -12.36 45.92 -11.35
C ALA A 103 -12.08 47.43 -11.40
N THR A 104 -10.89 47.83 -11.87
CA THR A 104 -10.49 49.24 -11.99
C THR A 104 -10.61 49.81 -13.41
N ARG A 105 -10.95 48.99 -14.40
CA ARG A 105 -10.99 49.38 -15.81
C ARG A 105 -12.43 49.47 -16.33
N SER A 106 -12.76 50.55 -17.02
CA SER A 106 -14.02 50.68 -17.75
C SER A 106 -14.10 49.62 -18.86
N GLY A 107 -15.16 48.79 -18.84
CA GLY A 107 -15.36 47.69 -19.79
C GLY A 107 -14.87 46.30 -19.35
N GLY A 108 -14.29 46.18 -18.15
CA GLY A 108 -13.84 44.89 -17.60
C GLY A 108 -14.95 43.96 -17.10
N ASP A 109 -16.17 44.48 -16.93
CA ASP A 109 -17.29 43.76 -16.31
C ASP A 109 -17.70 42.49 -17.07
N LEU A 110 -17.66 42.52 -18.40
CA LEU A 110 -18.09 41.40 -19.23
C LEU A 110 -17.15 40.19 -19.06
N LEU A 111 -15.84 40.42 -19.15
CA LEU A 111 -14.84 39.38 -18.94
C LEU A 111 -14.86 38.87 -17.50
N ALA A 112 -15.00 39.77 -16.51
CA ALA A 112 -15.10 39.39 -15.11
C ALA A 112 -16.29 38.45 -14.83
N ARG A 113 -17.46 38.72 -15.45
CA ARG A 113 -18.64 37.85 -15.32
C ARG A 113 -18.41 36.46 -15.92
N TYR A 114 -17.76 36.36 -17.07
CA TYR A 114 -17.47 35.07 -17.68
C TYR A 114 -16.40 34.26 -16.95
N LEU A 115 -15.44 34.93 -16.29
CA LEU A 115 -14.39 34.26 -15.50
C LEU A 115 -14.83 33.87 -14.08
N ALA A 116 -15.96 34.37 -13.59
CA ALA A 116 -16.45 34.06 -12.25
C ALA A 116 -16.77 32.57 -12.05
N LEU A 117 -17.39 31.92 -13.04
CA LEU A 117 -17.70 30.48 -12.96
C LEU A 117 -16.43 29.60 -12.96
N PRO A 118 -15.46 29.78 -13.88
CA PRO A 118 -14.17 29.09 -13.82
C PRO A 118 -13.43 29.30 -12.49
N LEU A 119 -13.42 30.53 -11.97
CA LEU A 119 -12.81 30.84 -10.67
C LEU A 119 -13.43 30.00 -9.54
N LEU A 120 -14.77 29.91 -9.51
CA LEU A 120 -15.47 29.08 -8.54
C LEU A 120 -15.12 27.59 -8.71
N GLN A 121 -15.08 27.09 -9.94
CA GLN A 121 -14.77 25.69 -10.23
C GLN A 121 -13.34 25.32 -9.81
N PHE A 122 -12.34 26.18 -10.07
CA PHE A 122 -10.99 25.98 -9.54
C PHE A 122 -10.98 26.03 -8.00
N GLY A 123 -11.73 26.95 -7.39
CA GLY A 123 -11.88 27.00 -5.92
C GLY A 123 -12.46 25.72 -5.32
N ILE A 124 -13.48 25.14 -5.96
CA ILE A 124 -14.02 23.82 -5.57
C ILE A 124 -12.96 22.74 -5.76
N GLY A 125 -12.16 22.79 -6.84
CA GLY A 125 -11.02 21.90 -7.04
C GLY A 125 -9.98 21.96 -5.89
N VAL A 126 -9.68 23.15 -5.38
CA VAL A 126 -8.85 23.33 -4.17
C VAL A 126 -9.51 22.66 -2.97
N LEU A 127 -10.81 22.89 -2.76
CA LEU A 127 -11.55 22.29 -1.65
C LEU A 127 -11.55 20.76 -1.73
N CYS A 128 -11.74 20.18 -2.92
CA CYS A 128 -11.63 18.74 -3.15
C CYS A 128 -10.25 18.20 -2.75
N GLY A 129 -9.17 18.89 -3.13
CA GLY A 129 -7.81 18.52 -2.71
C GLY A 129 -7.63 18.50 -1.19
N ALA A 130 -8.12 19.54 -0.51
CA ALA A 130 -8.03 19.66 0.95
C ALA A 130 -8.88 18.61 1.69
N VAL A 131 -10.11 18.38 1.23
CA VAL A 131 -11.00 17.35 1.77
C VAL A 131 -10.44 15.95 1.53
N GLY A 132 -9.85 15.70 0.36
CA GLY A 132 -9.15 14.45 0.06
C GLY A 132 -8.00 14.18 1.03
N PHE A 133 -7.22 15.22 1.39
CA PHE A 133 -6.19 15.12 2.42
C PHE A 133 -6.76 14.77 3.80
N ALA A 134 -7.86 15.42 4.20
CA ALA A 134 -8.50 15.15 5.47
C ALA A 134 -9.02 13.71 5.56
N PHE A 135 -9.75 13.23 4.54
CA PHE A 135 -10.26 11.85 4.53
C PHE A 135 -9.15 10.81 4.52
N ARG A 136 -8.05 11.07 3.83
CA ARG A 136 -6.87 10.22 3.90
C ARG A 136 -6.28 10.17 5.30
N TYR A 137 -6.13 11.33 5.97
CA TYR A 137 -5.65 11.39 7.35
C TYR A 137 -6.55 10.58 8.29
N PHE A 138 -7.87 10.76 8.21
CA PHE A 138 -8.81 9.99 9.02
C PHE A 138 -8.77 8.49 8.71
N SER A 139 -8.64 8.11 7.43
CA SER A 139 -8.49 6.71 7.02
C SER A 139 -7.25 6.08 7.68
N GLN A 140 -6.12 6.77 7.68
CA GLN A 140 -4.90 6.31 8.35
C GLN A 140 -5.05 6.22 9.88
N ALA A 141 -5.72 7.19 10.49
CA ALA A 141 -6.03 7.14 11.93
C ALA A 141 -6.89 5.92 12.29
N CYS A 142 -7.87 5.56 11.44
CA CYS A 142 -8.68 4.36 11.63
C CYS A 142 -7.86 3.07 11.51
N TYR A 143 -6.96 2.97 10.52
CA TYR A 143 -6.10 1.79 10.40
C TYR A 143 -5.09 1.68 11.54
N ALA A 144 -4.55 2.79 12.04
CA ALA A 144 -3.64 2.79 13.18
C ALA A 144 -4.31 2.40 14.50
N ALA A 145 -5.62 2.64 14.63
CA ALA A 145 -6.41 2.28 15.80
C ALA A 145 -7.07 0.88 15.69
N ALA A 146 -6.87 0.16 14.59
CA ALA A 146 -7.41 -1.18 14.41
C ALA A 146 -6.49 -2.23 15.06
N ASP A 147 -7.04 -3.11 15.91
CA ASP A 147 -6.31 -4.24 16.49
C ASP A 147 -5.87 -5.25 15.42
N GLU A 148 -4.63 -5.74 15.56
CA GLU A 148 -4.06 -6.76 14.68
C GLU A 148 -4.75 -8.11 14.91
N GLY A 149 -5.64 -8.53 13.99
CA GLY A 149 -6.10 -9.92 13.91
C GLY A 149 -7.58 -10.13 13.65
N GLU A 150 -8.46 -9.14 13.91
CA GLU A 150 -9.89 -9.25 13.65
C GLU A 150 -10.39 -8.13 12.72
N LYS A 151 -11.32 -8.46 11.81
CA LYS A 151 -12.05 -7.45 11.01
C LYS A 151 -12.92 -6.60 11.94
N ASN A 152 -12.31 -5.57 12.52
CA ASN A 152 -12.99 -4.62 13.40
C ASN A 152 -13.69 -3.52 12.59
N ARG A 153 -14.71 -2.87 13.17
CA ARG A 153 -15.43 -1.73 12.58
C ARG A 153 -14.49 -0.64 12.05
N TYR A 154 -13.35 -0.42 12.71
CA TYR A 154 -12.37 0.58 12.31
C TYR A 154 -11.74 0.33 10.92
N THR A 155 -11.50 -0.92 10.53
CA THR A 155 -10.93 -1.23 9.20
C THR A 155 -11.92 -0.92 8.09
N THR A 156 -13.21 -1.19 8.32
CA THR A 156 -14.29 -0.90 7.36
C THR A 156 -14.49 0.62 7.20
N TRP A 157 -14.46 1.37 8.30
CA TRP A 157 -14.51 2.84 8.26
C TRP A 157 -13.27 3.43 7.56
N GLY A 158 -12.09 2.86 7.83
CA GLY A 158 -10.84 3.22 7.15
C GLY A 158 -10.91 3.04 5.64
N ASP A 159 -11.44 1.90 5.17
CA ASP A 159 -11.66 1.62 3.76
C ASP A 159 -12.64 2.60 3.12
N TRP A 160 -13.76 2.90 3.77
CA TRP A 160 -14.75 3.84 3.25
C TRP A 160 -14.18 5.25 3.08
N LEU A 161 -13.44 5.74 4.08
CA LEU A 161 -12.75 7.04 4.02
C LEU A 161 -11.69 7.07 2.92
N ARG A 162 -10.96 5.97 2.72
CA ARG A 162 -9.97 5.83 1.64
C ARG A 162 -10.62 5.96 0.26
N TYR A 163 -11.68 5.21 0.00
CA TYR A 163 -12.38 5.28 -1.28
C TYR A 163 -13.04 6.64 -1.52
N THR A 164 -13.57 7.26 -0.47
CA THR A 164 -14.11 8.62 -0.53
C THR A 164 -13.01 9.63 -0.89
N ALA A 165 -11.82 9.53 -0.28
CA ALA A 165 -10.68 10.39 -0.62
C ALA A 165 -10.28 10.26 -2.10
N ILE A 166 -10.27 9.03 -2.64
CA ILE A 166 -9.97 8.76 -4.05
C ILE A 166 -11.04 9.39 -4.96
N ALA A 167 -12.32 9.16 -4.65
CA ALA A 167 -13.43 9.71 -5.44
C ALA A 167 -13.40 11.24 -5.46
N VAL A 168 -13.17 11.88 -4.29
CA VAL A 168 -13.05 13.33 -4.18
C VAL A 168 -11.84 13.84 -4.97
N GLY A 169 -10.68 13.18 -4.90
CA GLY A 169 -9.50 13.55 -5.68
C GLY A 169 -9.76 13.51 -7.19
N ILE A 170 -10.39 12.43 -7.69
CA ILE A 170 -10.77 12.30 -9.11
C ILE A 170 -11.74 13.41 -9.51
N SER A 171 -12.77 13.66 -8.69
CA SER A 171 -13.74 14.73 -8.97
C SER A 171 -13.09 16.10 -9.09
N GLY A 172 -12.07 16.39 -8.26
CA GLY A 172 -11.30 17.63 -8.36
C GLY A 172 -10.54 17.79 -9.68
N TYR A 173 -9.95 16.71 -10.20
CA TYR A 173 -9.28 16.73 -11.51
C TYR A 173 -10.26 16.92 -12.67
N VAL A 174 -11.43 16.28 -12.59
CA VAL A 174 -12.51 16.47 -13.57
C VAL A 174 -13.00 17.93 -13.55
N LEU A 175 -13.22 18.50 -12.36
CA LEU A 175 -13.61 19.90 -12.20
C LEU A 175 -12.54 20.86 -12.73
N PHE A 176 -11.25 20.58 -12.51
CA PHE A 176 -10.16 21.36 -13.09
C PHE A 176 -10.24 21.39 -14.63
N GLY A 177 -10.49 20.23 -15.26
CA GLY A 177 -10.68 20.15 -16.71
C GLY A 177 -11.86 20.98 -17.20
N PHE A 178 -13.01 20.89 -16.54
CA PHE A 178 -14.19 21.72 -16.87
C PHE A 178 -13.95 23.21 -16.66
N ALA A 179 -13.26 23.58 -15.58
CA ALA A 179 -12.89 24.97 -15.29
C ALA A 179 -12.02 25.56 -16.39
N LEU A 180 -11.08 24.77 -16.91
CA LEU A 180 -10.17 25.19 -17.99
C LEU A 180 -10.92 25.45 -19.30
N VAL A 181 -11.85 24.57 -19.68
CA VAL A 181 -12.72 24.74 -20.86
C VAL A 181 -13.61 25.97 -20.70
N ASN A 182 -14.23 26.16 -19.53
CA ASN A 182 -15.08 27.31 -19.26
C ASN A 182 -14.29 28.63 -19.25
N ALA A 183 -13.07 28.63 -18.69
CA ALA A 183 -12.18 29.80 -18.72
C ALA A 183 -11.84 30.19 -20.17
N TYR A 184 -11.50 29.20 -20.99
CA TYR A 184 -11.21 29.41 -22.41
C TYR A 184 -12.39 30.03 -23.16
N HIS A 185 -13.60 29.46 -23.01
CA HIS A 185 -14.80 30.00 -23.63
C HIS A 185 -15.16 31.40 -23.10
N GLY A 186 -15.00 31.64 -21.81
CA GLY A 186 -15.26 32.93 -21.20
C GLY A 186 -14.36 34.03 -21.75
N VAL A 187 -13.08 33.73 -21.98
CA VAL A 187 -12.15 34.66 -22.63
C VAL A 187 -12.54 34.89 -24.09
N LEU A 188 -12.79 33.84 -24.88
CA LEU A 188 -13.19 34.00 -26.29
C LEU A 188 -14.44 34.87 -26.44
N TRP A 189 -15.51 34.59 -25.67
CA TRP A 189 -16.76 35.32 -25.77
C TRP A 189 -16.65 36.78 -25.36
N SER A 190 -15.69 37.11 -24.49
CA SER A 190 -15.42 38.50 -24.11
C SER A 190 -14.79 39.34 -25.22
N PHE A 191 -14.11 38.70 -26.20
CA PHE A 191 -13.44 39.39 -27.31
C PHE A 191 -14.23 39.40 -28.62
N THR A 192 -15.26 38.55 -28.74
CA THR A 192 -16.11 38.46 -29.95
C THR A 192 -17.32 39.40 -29.95
N ARG A 193 -17.46 40.28 -28.96
CA ARG A 193 -18.53 41.30 -28.85
C ARG A 193 -17.93 42.65 -28.50
#